data_AF-A0A0G0C214-F1
#
_entry.id   AF-A0A0G0C214-F1
#
_cell.length_a   1.000
_cell.length_b   1.000
_cell.length_c   1.000
_cell.angle_alpha   90.00
_cell.angle_beta   90.00
_cell.angle_gamma   90.00
#
_symmetry.space_group_name_H-M   'P 1'
#
loop_
_entity.id
_entity.type
_entity.pdbx_description
1 polymer ?
#
loop_
_entity_poly.entity_id
_entity_poly.type
_entity_poly.pdbx_seq_one_letter_code
_entity_poly.pdbx_strand_id
1 'polypeptide(L)'
;NVEKLNYEPFPFNPAEIDAVFLTHAHFDHCGRLPVLVKQGFRGRIISTQPTRDLAKIVLLDAANLQKEEYERNLAKVKEKSGTENPAYEGSQFVERKPLYTEEDVEEVMKLFNVYPYGNSVTLNDKCEFRLRDAGHILGSALLEFWVTMETGRVRKIVFSGDLGQPGATRCPYR
;
A
#
# COMPACT_ATOMS: atom_id res chain seq x y z
N ASN A 1 -15.95 -10.37 10.11
CA ASN A 1 -14.74 -10.01 10.87
C ASN A 1 -13.74 -9.46 9.85
N VAL A 2 -13.65 -8.13 9.75
CA VAL A 2 -12.99 -7.42 8.64
C VAL A 2 -11.49 -7.70 8.60
N GLU A 3 -10.86 -7.92 9.76
CA GLU A 3 -9.43 -8.21 9.87
C GLU A 3 -9.01 -9.52 9.19
N LYS A 4 -9.92 -10.50 9.07
CA LYS A 4 -9.61 -11.78 8.40
C LYS A 4 -9.38 -11.62 6.90
N LEU A 5 -10.04 -10.64 6.28
CA LEU A 5 -9.93 -10.36 4.84
C LEU A 5 -8.53 -9.88 4.44
N ASN A 6 -7.74 -9.37 5.40
CA ASN A 6 -6.36 -8.93 5.15
C ASN A 6 -5.41 -10.09 4.90
N TYR A 7 -5.73 -11.29 5.39
CA TYR A 7 -4.95 -12.51 5.22
C TYR A 7 -5.36 -13.29 3.96
N GLU A 8 -6.49 -12.92 3.34
CA GLU A 8 -6.93 -13.57 2.11
C GLU A 8 -6.02 -13.18 0.95
N PRO A 9 -5.68 -14.15 0.07
CA PRO A 9 -4.90 -13.86 -1.13
C PRO A 9 -5.66 -12.88 -2.03
N PHE A 10 -4.92 -12.15 -2.87
CA PHE A 10 -5.56 -11.28 -3.84
C PHE A 10 -6.38 -12.11 -4.85
N PRO A 11 -7.51 -11.58 -5.35
CA PRO A 11 -8.32 -12.26 -6.37
C PRO A 11 -7.67 -12.22 -7.77
N PHE A 12 -6.45 -11.72 -7.89
CA PHE A 12 -5.67 -11.57 -9.11
C PHE A 12 -4.23 -12.04 -8.87
N ASN A 13 -3.49 -12.35 -9.93
CA ASN A 13 -2.09 -12.72 -9.85
C ASN A 13 -1.19 -11.48 -9.68
N PRO A 14 -0.50 -11.28 -8.55
CA PRO A 14 0.36 -10.11 -8.34
C PRO A 14 1.53 -10.02 -9.32
N ALA A 15 2.00 -11.15 -9.86
CA ALA A 15 3.12 -11.18 -10.80
C ALA A 15 2.76 -10.63 -12.19
N GLU A 16 1.47 -10.55 -12.53
CA GLU A 16 0.98 -10.01 -13.82
C GLU A 16 0.79 -8.49 -13.80
N ILE A 17 0.97 -7.82 -12.66
CA ILE A 17 0.75 -6.38 -12.53
C ILE A 17 2.03 -5.62 -12.89
N ASP A 18 1.94 -4.76 -13.90
CA ASP A 18 3.05 -3.91 -14.35
C ASP A 18 3.32 -2.72 -13.41
N ALA A 19 2.25 -2.11 -12.90
CA ALA A 19 2.33 -0.92 -12.08
C ALA A 19 1.17 -0.79 -11.09
N VAL A 20 1.46 -0.24 -9.92
CA VAL A 20 0.51 0.12 -8.88
C VAL A 20 0.61 1.63 -8.66
N PHE A 21 -0.52 2.32 -8.64
CA PHE A 21 -0.55 3.75 -8.35
C PHE A 21 -1.04 3.97 -6.91
N LEU A 22 -0.19 4.59 -6.08
CA LEU A 22 -0.53 4.93 -4.71
C LEU A 22 -0.96 6.40 -4.64
N THR A 23 -2.24 6.61 -4.36
CA THR A 23 -2.85 7.95 -4.29
C THR A 23 -2.37 8.76 -3.10
N HIS A 24 -2.25 8.13 -1.94
CA HIS A 24 -1.85 8.77 -0.69
C HIS A 24 -1.39 7.72 0.33
N ALA A 25 -0.78 8.16 1.43
CA ALA A 25 -0.03 7.29 2.36
C ALA A 25 -0.82 6.79 3.58
N HIS A 26 -2.15 6.70 3.50
CA HIS A 26 -2.91 6.07 4.58
C HIS A 26 -2.73 4.55 4.58
N PHE A 27 -2.80 3.96 5.77
CA PHE A 27 -2.55 2.53 5.97
C PHE A 27 -3.54 1.65 5.21
N ASP A 28 -4.78 2.08 5.03
CA ASP A 28 -5.79 1.37 4.24
C ASP A 28 -5.52 1.39 2.72
N HIS A 29 -4.63 2.29 2.25
CA HIS A 29 -4.19 2.35 0.86
C HIS A 29 -2.81 1.74 0.62
N CYS A 30 -1.89 1.83 1.58
CA CYS A 30 -0.53 1.31 1.43
C CYS A 30 -0.27 -0.01 2.17
N GLY A 31 -1.09 -0.36 3.17
CA GLY A 31 -0.81 -1.43 4.14
C GLY A 31 -0.70 -2.84 3.58
N ARG A 32 -1.23 -3.09 2.37
CA ARG A 32 -1.11 -4.38 1.67
C ARG A 32 0.02 -4.42 0.64
N LEU A 33 0.77 -3.35 0.42
CA LEU A 33 1.91 -3.33 -0.53
C LEU A 33 2.99 -4.37 -0.18
N PRO A 34 3.40 -4.57 1.09
CA PRO A 34 4.38 -5.61 1.42
C PRO A 34 3.87 -7.01 1.10
N VAL A 35 2.59 -7.28 1.36
CA VAL A 35 1.95 -8.56 1.02
C VAL A 35 1.94 -8.77 -0.49
N LEU A 36 1.66 -7.72 -1.27
CA LEU A 36 1.67 -7.77 -2.73
C LEU A 36 3.06 -8.15 -3.28
N VAL A 37 4.12 -7.52 -2.77
CA VAL A 37 5.51 -7.82 -3.15
C VAL A 37 5.89 -9.25 -2.78
N LYS A 38 5.50 -9.69 -1.59
CA LYS A 38 5.75 -11.05 -1.10
C LYS A 38 5.06 -12.12 -1.94
N GLN A 39 3.88 -11.81 -2.47
CA GLN A 39 3.13 -12.69 -3.37
C GLN A 39 3.59 -12.62 -4.84
N GLY A 40 4.70 -11.94 -5.13
CA GLY A 40 5.39 -12.03 -6.43
C GLY A 40 5.30 -10.77 -7.31
N PHE A 41 4.71 -9.68 -6.83
CA PHE A 41 4.73 -8.42 -7.57
C PHE A 41 6.16 -7.89 -7.73
N ARG A 42 6.53 -7.54 -8.97
CA ARG A 42 7.83 -6.97 -9.34
C ARG A 42 7.70 -5.71 -10.21
N GLY A 43 6.48 -5.20 -10.35
CA GLY A 43 6.19 -3.99 -11.11
C GLY A 43 6.62 -2.71 -10.36
N ARG A 44 6.19 -1.57 -10.90
CA ARG A 44 6.53 -0.23 -10.38
C ARG A 44 5.43 0.29 -9.46
N ILE A 45 5.79 0.83 -8.30
CA ILE A 45 4.86 1.53 -7.40
C ILE A 45 4.99 3.02 -7.64
N ILE A 46 3.99 3.63 -8.24
CA ILE A 46 4.01 5.02 -8.68
C ILE A 46 3.32 5.90 -7.63
N SER A 47 4.02 6.93 -7.15
CA SER A 47 3.47 7.89 -6.18
C SER A 47 4.14 9.26 -6.29
N THR A 48 3.68 10.20 -5.46
CA THR A 48 4.44 11.43 -5.18
C THR A 48 5.57 11.14 -4.18
N GLN A 49 6.57 12.03 -4.13
CA GLN A 49 7.67 11.94 -3.16
C GLN A 49 7.16 11.96 -1.70
N PRO A 50 6.28 12.90 -1.28
CA PRO A 50 5.79 12.90 0.10
C PRO A 50 5.00 11.63 0.44
N THR A 51 4.22 11.08 -0.50
CA THR A 51 3.48 9.83 -0.29
C THR A 51 4.42 8.65 -0.09
N ARG A 52 5.50 8.54 -0.84
CA ARG A 52 6.51 7.49 -0.64
C ARG A 52 7.11 7.56 0.76
N ASP A 53 7.52 8.75 1.19
CA ASP A 53 8.22 8.94 2.46
C ASP A 53 7.29 8.68 3.66
N LEU A 54 6.04 9.15 3.58
CA LEU A 54 5.01 8.84 4.56
C LEU A 54 4.65 7.35 4.58
N ALA A 55 4.50 6.72 3.41
CA ALA A 55 4.19 5.30 3.31
C ALA A 55 5.28 4.44 3.97
N LYS A 56 6.56 4.81 3.83
CA LYS A 56 7.66 4.11 4.51
C LYS A 56 7.47 4.12 6.02
N ILE A 57 7.19 5.28 6.61
CA ILE A 57 7.00 5.44 8.06
C ILE A 57 5.81 4.60 8.53
N VAL A 58 4.67 4.74 7.84
CA VAL A 58 3.42 4.03 8.18
C VAL A 58 3.61 2.51 8.11
N LEU A 59 4.30 2.01 7.07
CA LEU A 59 4.52 0.59 6.89
C LEU A 59 5.48 0.01 7.94
N LEU A 60 6.55 0.72 8.29
CA LEU A 60 7.49 0.30 9.34
C LEU A 60 6.82 0.26 10.72
N ASP A 61 6.03 1.28 11.06
CA ASP A 61 5.28 1.33 12.32
C ASP A 61 4.31 0.14 12.42
N ALA A 62 3.57 -0.13 11.34
CA ALA A 62 2.65 -1.26 11.29
C ALA A 62 3.36 -2.63 11.35
N ALA A 63 4.57 -2.77 10.80
CA ALA A 63 5.36 -3.99 10.93
C ALA A 63 5.79 -4.23 12.39
N ASN A 64 6.28 -3.18 13.06
CA ASN A 64 6.68 -3.23 14.46
C ASN A 64 5.50 -3.57 15.37
N LEU A 65 4.35 -2.90 15.20
CA LEU A 65 3.15 -3.16 15.98
C LEU A 65 2.69 -4.62 15.84
N GLN A 66 2.66 -5.15 14.61
CA GLN A 66 2.28 -6.54 14.35
C GLN A 66 3.23 -7.54 15.01
N LYS A 67 4.55 -7.24 14.98
CA LYS A 67 5.56 -8.06 15.64
C LYS A 67 5.40 -8.06 17.16
N GLU A 68 5.26 -6.90 17.77
CA GLU A 68 5.07 -6.77 19.21
C GLU A 68 3.79 -7.45 19.70
N GLU A 69 2.68 -7.29 18.98
CA GLU A 69 1.43 -7.98 19.29
C GLU A 69 1.59 -9.50 19.23
N TYR A 70 2.27 -10.00 18.19
CA TYR A 70 2.55 -11.42 18.04
C TYR A 70 3.41 -11.96 19.19
N GLU A 71 4.50 -11.28 19.55
CA GLU A 71 5.39 -11.66 20.66
C GLU A 71 4.67 -11.65 22.02
N ARG A 72 3.89 -10.60 22.29
CA ARG A 72 3.08 -10.47 23.51
C ARG A 72 2.05 -11.59 23.62
N ASN A 73 1.44 -11.97 22.52
CA ASN A 73 0.46 -13.06 22.48
C ASN A 73 1.14 -14.42 22.69
N LEU A 74 2.31 -14.66 22.08
CA LEU A 74 3.09 -15.88 22.31
C LEU A 74 3.50 -16.04 23.78
N ALA A 75 3.93 -14.97 24.44
CA ALA A 75 4.28 -14.99 25.86
C ALA A 75 3.09 -15.40 26.75
N LYS A 76 1.91 -14.82 26.51
CA LYS A 76 0.67 -15.15 27.23
C LYS A 76 0.24 -16.60 27.03
N VAL A 77 0.42 -17.15 25.83
CA VAL A 77 0.09 -18.56 25.56
C VAL A 77 1.04 -19.47 26.34
N LYS A 78 2.36 -19.22 26.30
CA LYS A 78 3.36 -20.00 27.06
C LYS A 78 3.08 -20.01 28.57
N GLU A 79 2.68 -18.87 29.14
CA GLU A 79 2.36 -18.73 30.56
C GLU A 79 1.10 -19.51 30.96
N LYS A 80 0.11 -19.61 30.06
CA LYS A 80 -1.16 -20.30 30.32
C LYS A 80 -1.13 -21.80 30.02
N SER A 81 -0.36 -22.26 29.03
CA SER A 81 -0.43 -23.66 28.57
C SER A 81 0.52 -24.60 29.31
N GLY A 82 1.62 -24.13 29.91
CA GLY A 82 2.60 -24.98 30.62
C GLY A 82 3.28 -26.07 29.78
N THR A 83 2.86 -26.29 28.53
CA THR A 83 3.40 -27.26 27.57
C THR A 83 4.10 -26.57 26.41
N GLU A 84 5.18 -27.19 25.91
CA GLU A 84 6.06 -26.72 24.84
C GLU A 84 5.41 -26.60 23.45
N ASN A 85 4.15 -27.03 23.28
CA ASN A 85 3.41 -26.93 22.04
C ASN A 85 2.21 -25.98 22.16
N PRO A 86 2.34 -24.69 21.76
CA PRO A 86 1.25 -23.71 21.82
C PRO A 86 0.21 -23.89 20.69
N ALA A 87 0.36 -24.93 19.85
CA ALA A 87 -0.50 -25.22 18.71
C ALA A 87 -1.78 -25.99 19.08
N TYR A 88 -2.38 -25.72 20.24
CA TYR A 88 -3.72 -26.25 20.54
C TYR A 88 -4.73 -25.49 19.68
N GLU A 89 -5.21 -26.18 18.65
CA GLU A 89 -6.33 -25.81 17.79
C GLU A 89 -7.43 -25.10 18.58
N GLY A 90 -7.71 -23.84 18.23
CA GLY A 90 -8.90 -23.14 18.73
C GLY A 90 -8.66 -21.79 19.39
N SER A 91 -7.42 -21.40 19.70
CA SER A 91 -7.17 -20.02 20.11
C SER A 91 -6.99 -19.15 18.85
N GLN A 92 -7.93 -18.24 18.59
CA GLN A 92 -7.83 -17.20 17.53
C GLN A 92 -6.52 -16.37 17.60
N PHE A 93 -5.75 -16.54 18.67
CA PHE A 93 -4.52 -15.84 18.99
C PHE A 93 -3.27 -16.42 18.32
N VAL A 94 -3.25 -17.71 17.96
CA VAL A 94 -2.07 -18.36 17.31
C VAL A 94 -2.07 -18.16 15.78
N GLU A 95 -3.22 -17.84 15.18
CA GLU A 95 -3.35 -17.65 13.73
C GLU A 95 -2.88 -16.27 13.20
N ARG A 96 -2.73 -15.26 14.08
CA ARG A 96 -2.37 -13.89 13.66
C ARG A 96 -0.85 -13.71 13.56
N LYS A 97 -0.21 -14.41 12.63
CA LYS A 97 1.18 -14.11 12.27
C LYS A 97 1.28 -12.70 11.67
N PRO A 98 2.39 -11.97 11.86
CA PRO A 98 2.61 -10.71 11.17
C PRO A 98 2.46 -10.88 9.67
N LEU A 99 1.72 -9.98 9.02
CA LEU A 99 1.47 -10.04 7.57
C LEU A 99 2.77 -9.87 6.79
N TYR A 100 3.66 -9.04 7.29
CA TYR A 100 4.95 -8.70 6.70
C TYR A 100 5.93 -8.22 7.77
N THR A 101 7.22 -8.19 7.43
CA THR A 101 8.30 -7.72 8.32
C THR A 101 8.88 -6.39 7.84
N GLU A 102 9.80 -5.80 8.62
CA GLU A 102 10.52 -4.59 8.23
C GLU A 102 11.34 -4.80 6.94
N GLU A 103 11.91 -5.99 6.75
CA GLU A 103 12.64 -6.35 5.53
C GLU A 103 11.72 -6.35 4.31
N ASP A 104 10.50 -6.87 4.45
CA ASP A 104 9.49 -6.83 3.39
C ASP A 104 9.16 -5.36 3.00
N VAL A 105 9.14 -4.44 3.98
CA VAL A 105 8.94 -3.00 3.71
C VAL A 105 10.09 -2.42 2.89
N GLU A 106 11.34 -2.73 3.23
CA GLU A 106 12.48 -2.25 2.45
C GLU A 106 12.48 -2.76 1.01
N GLU A 107 12.02 -3.99 0.75
CA GLU A 107 11.82 -4.49 -0.62
C GLU A 107 10.75 -3.69 -1.38
N VAL A 108 9.64 -3.33 -0.73
CA VAL A 108 8.62 -2.45 -1.32
C VAL A 108 9.22 -1.09 -1.68
N MET A 109 10.04 -0.51 -0.79
CA MET A 109 10.64 0.81 -1.01
C MET A 109 11.55 0.88 -2.25
N LYS A 110 12.13 -0.25 -2.68
CA LYS A 110 12.94 -0.35 -3.90
C LYS A 110 12.11 -0.27 -5.18
N LEU A 111 10.82 -0.65 -5.11
CA LEU A 111 9.90 -0.64 -6.25
C LEU A 111 9.21 0.70 -6.46
N PHE A 112 9.44 1.69 -5.58
CA PHE A 112 8.83 3.01 -5.71
C PHE A 112 9.48 3.86 -6.81
N ASN A 113 8.63 4.36 -7.71
CA ASN A 113 8.96 5.36 -8.71
C ASN A 113 8.17 6.65 -8.40
N VAL A 114 8.90 7.69 -8.01
CA VAL A 114 8.31 8.98 -7.62
C VAL A 114 8.21 9.93 -8.80
N TYR A 115 7.07 10.60 -8.93
CA TYR A 115 6.86 11.63 -9.93
C TYR A 115 6.27 12.89 -9.29
N PRO A 116 6.77 14.09 -9.65
CA PRO A 116 6.19 15.34 -9.16
C PRO A 116 4.83 15.60 -9.83
N TYR A 117 4.05 16.48 -9.22
CA TYR A 117 2.75 16.89 -9.77
C TYR A 117 2.89 17.60 -11.12
N GLY A 118 1.84 17.51 -11.93
CA GLY A 118 1.72 18.24 -13.19
C GLY A 118 2.50 17.63 -14.36
N ASN A 119 3.49 16.79 -14.09
CA ASN A 119 4.25 16.11 -15.13
C ASN A 119 3.42 15.01 -15.80
N SER A 120 3.33 15.11 -17.12
CA SER A 120 2.82 14.06 -17.99
C SER A 120 3.88 12.99 -18.20
N VAL A 121 3.56 11.74 -17.88
CA VAL A 121 4.50 10.61 -17.91
C VAL A 121 3.92 9.50 -18.76
N THR A 122 4.65 9.08 -19.80
CA THR A 122 4.29 7.93 -20.62
C THR A 122 4.57 6.64 -19.86
N LEU A 123 3.53 5.86 -19.56
CA LEU A 123 3.66 4.53 -18.97
C LEU A 123 4.07 3.50 -20.03
N ASN A 124 3.46 3.58 -21.21
CA ASN A 124 3.76 2.80 -22.40
C ASN A 124 3.20 3.51 -23.66
N ASP A 125 3.38 2.92 -24.84
CA ASP A 125 2.96 3.49 -26.13
C ASP A 125 1.47 3.85 -26.24
N LYS A 126 0.63 3.30 -25.36
CA LYS A 126 -0.82 3.50 -25.36
C LYS A 126 -1.35 4.25 -24.14
N CYS A 127 -0.52 4.53 -23.14
CA CYS A 127 -0.96 5.05 -21.85
C CYS A 127 -0.02 6.13 -21.32
N GLU A 128 -0.59 7.30 -21.04
CA GLU A 128 0.06 8.40 -20.34
C GLU A 128 -0.68 8.64 -19.02
N PHE A 129 0.04 8.97 -17.96
CA PHE A 129 -0.54 9.37 -16.68
C PHE A 129 -0.01 10.71 -16.18
N ARG A 130 -0.80 11.36 -15.32
CA ARG A 130 -0.40 12.57 -14.59
C ARG A 130 -0.95 12.55 -13.17
N LEU A 131 -0.11 12.95 -12.23
CA LEU A 131 -0.48 13.21 -10.84
C LEU A 131 -0.89 14.69 -10.69
N ARG A 132 -2.04 14.95 -10.07
CA ARG A 132 -2.47 16.29 -9.64
C ARG A 132 -2.74 16.31 -8.14
N ASP A 133 -2.52 17.44 -7.49
CA ASP A 133 -2.84 17.59 -6.07
C ASP A 133 -4.34 17.36 -5.79
N ALA A 134 -4.65 16.41 -4.90
CA ALA A 134 -6.02 16.10 -4.44
C ALA A 134 -6.43 16.90 -3.19
N GLY A 135 -5.49 17.54 -2.50
CA GLY A 135 -5.76 18.34 -1.31
C GLY A 135 -6.31 17.58 -0.09
N HIS A 136 -6.09 16.27 0.01
CA HIS A 136 -6.54 15.43 1.13
C HIS A 136 -5.49 15.36 2.25
N ILE A 137 -4.27 14.93 1.91
CA ILE A 137 -3.11 14.91 2.81
C ILE A 137 -1.86 15.38 2.06
N LEU A 138 -0.75 15.56 2.76
CA LEU A 138 0.53 15.86 2.12
C LEU A 138 0.88 14.77 1.09
N GLY A 139 1.00 15.16 -0.18
CA GLY A 139 1.30 14.22 -1.26
C GLY A 139 0.10 13.51 -1.90
N SER A 140 -1.13 13.74 -1.43
CA SER A 140 -2.32 13.11 -2.01
C SER A 140 -2.53 13.51 -3.47
N ALA A 141 -2.71 12.53 -4.34
CA ALA A 141 -2.81 12.74 -5.78
C ALA A 141 -4.11 12.23 -6.40
N LEU A 142 -4.73 13.08 -7.22
CA LEU A 142 -5.64 12.68 -8.30
C LEU A 142 -4.80 12.08 -9.43
N LEU A 143 -5.26 10.97 -9.99
CA LEU A 143 -4.62 10.28 -11.10
C LEU A 143 -5.42 10.53 -12.38
N GLU A 144 -4.79 11.16 -13.36
CA GLU A 144 -5.35 11.28 -14.71
C GLU A 144 -4.62 10.33 -15.64
N PHE A 145 -5.37 9.58 -16.44
CA PHE A 145 -4.86 8.66 -17.47
C PHE A 145 -5.39 9.07 -18.83
N TRP A 146 -4.53 9.06 -19.84
CA TRP A 146 -4.89 9.14 -21.25
C TRP A 146 -4.56 7.82 -21.90
N VAL A 147 -5.59 7.11 -22.36
CA VAL A 147 -5.47 5.78 -22.95
C VAL A 147 -5.86 5.86 -24.42
N THR A 148 -4.92 5.51 -25.29
CA THR A 148 -5.11 5.40 -26.73
C THR A 148 -5.65 4.01 -27.06
N MET A 149 -6.90 3.97 -27.51
CA MET A 149 -7.57 2.73 -27.93
C MET A 149 -7.07 2.25 -29.30
N GLU A 150 -7.28 0.97 -29.63
CA GLU A 150 -6.91 0.41 -30.94
C GLU A 150 -7.58 1.12 -32.13
N THR A 151 -8.73 1.75 -31.87
CA THR A 151 -9.46 2.58 -32.85
C THR A 151 -8.83 3.94 -33.11
N GLY A 152 -7.70 4.27 -32.46
CA GLY A 152 -7.04 5.58 -32.51
C GLY A 152 -7.69 6.67 -31.64
N ARG A 153 -8.81 6.36 -30.96
CA ARG A 153 -9.47 7.29 -30.04
C ARG A 153 -8.74 7.36 -28.70
N VAL A 154 -8.47 8.58 -28.23
CA VAL A 154 -7.92 8.82 -26.89
C VAL A 154 -9.06 8.99 -25.90
N ARG A 155 -9.04 8.22 -24.80
CA ARG A 155 -9.95 8.41 -23.67
C ARG A 155 -9.19 8.91 -22.46
N LYS A 156 -9.78 9.87 -21.75
CA LYS A 156 -9.28 10.33 -20.46
C LYS A 156 -10.05 9.65 -19.33
N ILE A 157 -9.34 8.99 -18.42
CA ILE A 157 -9.89 8.38 -17.21
C ILE A 157 -9.30 9.13 -16.03
N VAL A 158 -10.11 9.49 -15.04
CA VAL A 158 -9.65 10.20 -13.84
C VAL A 158 -10.06 9.41 -12.61
N PHE A 159 -9.08 9.05 -11.79
CA PHE A 159 -9.29 8.49 -10.47
C PHE A 159 -9.02 9.57 -9.44
N SER A 160 -10.02 9.88 -8.62
CA SER A 160 -9.89 10.90 -7.61
C SER A 160 -9.03 10.48 -6.41
N GLY A 161 -8.93 9.17 -6.17
CA GLY A 161 -8.53 8.69 -4.85
C GLY A 161 -9.44 9.28 -3.77
N ASP A 162 -8.88 9.49 -2.59
CA ASP A 162 -9.56 10.20 -1.51
C ASP A 162 -9.47 11.70 -1.72
N LEU A 163 -10.65 12.33 -1.80
CA LEU A 163 -10.79 13.76 -1.96
C LEU A 163 -10.80 14.43 -0.58
N GLY A 164 -9.94 15.43 -0.40
CA GLY A 164 -9.98 16.30 0.76
C GLY A 164 -11.22 17.19 0.76
N GLN A 165 -11.72 17.55 1.94
CA GLN A 165 -12.80 18.51 2.09
C GLN A 165 -12.29 19.91 1.67
N PRO A 166 -12.99 20.66 0.79
CA PRO A 166 -12.57 22.01 0.42
C PRO A 166 -12.53 22.91 1.65
N GLY A 167 -11.35 23.42 2.01
CA GLY A 167 -11.18 24.40 3.10
C GLY A 167 -10.49 23.89 4.37
N ALA A 168 -10.07 22.63 4.45
CA ALA A 168 -9.20 22.19 5.55
C ALA A 168 -7.83 22.89 5.45
N THR A 169 -7.39 23.50 6.55
CA THR A 169 -6.15 24.29 6.64
C THR A 169 -4.96 23.46 6.16
N ARG A 170 -4.36 23.88 5.05
CA ARG A 170 -3.20 23.23 4.43
C ARG A 170 -1.94 23.55 5.23
N CYS A 171 -1.01 22.60 5.31
CA CYS A 171 0.39 22.96 5.53
C CYS A 171 0.90 23.64 4.25
N PRO A 172 1.28 24.93 4.29
CA PRO A 172 1.70 25.63 3.09
C PRO A 172 3.08 25.13 2.66
N TYR A 173 3.18 24.57 1.46
CA TYR A 173 4.46 24.49 0.77
C TYR A 173 4.86 25.92 0.35
N ARG A 174 5.82 26.49 1.07
CA ARG A 174 6.70 27.54 0.58
C ARG A 174 8.09 26.94 0.39
#